data_AF-A0A7W8DHW6-F1
#
_entry.id   AF-A0A7W8DHW6-F1
#
_cell.length_a   1.000
_cell.length_b   1.000
_cell.length_c   1.000
_cell.angle_alpha   90.00
_cell.angle_beta   90.00
_cell.angle_gamma   90.00
#
_symmetry.space_group_name_H-M   'P 1'
#
loop_
_entity.id
_entity.type
_entity.pdbx_description
1 polymer ?
#
loop_
_entity_poly.entity_id
_entity_poly.type
_entity_poly.pdbx_seq_one_letter_code
_entity_poly.pdbx_strand_id
1 'polypeptide(L)'
;MVLHHIRDEKLRELLPAAVLLICRANLDKHITGELLYQFLTYAVKVNDNIDDEVIQSSLDGICEYKEEIMTTVIEKWEARGEARGEARGILKGQSQFLYTLIERRFGSVPTEVQDRIHEATEDELARYAVNIFDAQSAREVVELSEETTNGHQ
;
A
#
# COMPACT_ATOMS: atom_id res chain seq x y z
N MET A 1 22.19 0.26 8.85
CA MET A 1 20.95 0.14 9.65
C MET A 1 20.81 1.38 10.55
N VAL A 2 20.44 2.55 9.99
CA VAL A 2 20.37 3.84 10.73
C VAL A 2 19.13 4.68 10.36
N LEU A 3 18.29 4.24 9.40
CA LEU A 3 17.23 5.09 8.83
C LEU A 3 15.80 4.81 9.34
N HIS A 4 15.62 4.05 10.43
CA HIS A 4 14.29 3.68 10.95
C HIS A 4 13.81 4.52 12.16
N HIS A 5 14.52 5.59 12.53
CA HIS A 5 14.27 6.36 13.77
C HIS A 5 14.16 7.89 13.61
N ILE A 6 14.01 8.42 12.38
CA ILE A 6 13.55 9.80 12.20
C ILE A 6 12.02 9.80 12.37
N ARG A 7 11.63 9.84 13.64
CA ARG A 7 10.27 9.83 14.23
C ARG A 7 9.23 10.64 13.42
N ASP A 8 8.05 10.04 13.27
CA ASP A 8 6.83 10.55 12.63
C ASP A 8 6.44 11.99 13.01
N GLU A 9 6.73 12.46 14.24
CA GLU A 9 6.41 13.84 14.64
C GLU A 9 7.25 14.90 13.90
N LYS A 10 8.53 14.63 13.62
CA LYS A 10 9.45 15.63 13.03
C LYS A 10 9.09 15.96 11.60
N LEU A 11 8.56 15.01 10.83
CA LEU A 11 8.27 15.24 9.42
C LEU A 11 7.11 16.22 9.24
N ARG A 12 6.10 16.14 10.12
CA ARG A 12 4.98 17.09 10.16
C ARG A 12 5.46 18.51 10.46
N GLU A 13 6.37 18.66 11.44
CA GLU A 13 6.95 19.95 11.82
C GLU A 13 7.88 20.53 10.74
N LEU A 14 8.58 19.66 9.99
CA LEU A 14 9.49 20.06 8.93
C LEU A 14 8.79 20.35 7.59
N LEU A 15 7.54 19.93 7.44
CA LEU A 15 6.78 20.07 6.20
C LEU A 15 6.71 21.52 5.70
N PRO A 16 6.33 22.52 6.54
CA PRO A 16 6.26 23.91 6.08
C PRO A 16 7.62 24.46 5.68
N ALA A 17 8.68 24.09 6.40
CA ALA A 17 10.04 24.53 6.10
C ALA A 17 10.56 23.96 4.78
N ALA A 18 10.29 22.68 4.50
CA ALA A 18 10.66 22.04 3.24
C ALA A 18 9.89 22.63 2.06
N VAL A 19 8.57 22.82 2.19
CA VAL A 19 7.73 23.46 1.18
C VAL A 19 8.23 24.88 0.88
N LEU A 20 8.54 25.66 1.93
CA LEU A 20 9.11 27.00 1.79
C LEU A 20 10.42 27.00 1.00
N LEU A 21 11.34 26.08 1.31
CA LEU A 21 12.62 25.97 0.61
C LEU A 21 12.42 25.63 -0.86
N ILE A 22 11.52 24.71 -1.18
CA ILE A 22 11.22 24.32 -2.57
C ILE A 22 10.61 25.49 -3.34
N CYS A 23 9.60 26.17 -2.77
CA CYS A 23 8.95 27.32 -3.39
C CYS A 23 9.89 28.52 -3.58
N ARG A 24 10.90 28.68 -2.71
CA ARG A 24 11.88 29.77 -2.78
C ARG A 24 13.16 29.43 -3.53
N ALA A 25 13.32 28.20 -3.99
CA ALA A 25 14.51 27.77 -4.72
C ALA A 25 14.69 28.45 -6.09
N ASN A 26 13.75 29.33 -6.49
CA ASN A 26 13.75 30.06 -7.76
C ASN A 26 13.92 29.11 -8.97
N LEU A 27 13.29 27.94 -8.88
CA LEU A 27 13.21 26.96 -9.95
C LEU A 27 12.07 27.32 -10.89
N ASP A 28 12.10 26.75 -12.09
CA ASP A 28 10.96 26.82 -13.00
C ASP A 28 9.70 26.24 -12.32
N LYS A 29 8.54 26.78 -12.67
CA LYS A 29 7.24 26.38 -12.11
C LYS A 29 6.99 24.88 -12.25
N HIS A 30 7.32 24.28 -13.41
CA HIS A 30 7.15 22.86 -13.66
C HIS A 30 7.99 22.01 -12.69
N ILE A 31 9.27 22.37 -12.55
CA ILE A 31 10.22 21.65 -11.68
C ILE A 31 9.81 21.79 -10.21
N THR A 32 9.39 22.98 -9.81
CA THR A 32 8.89 23.25 -8.45
C THR A 32 7.68 22.37 -8.12
N GLY A 33 6.73 22.27 -9.05
CA GLY A 33 5.55 21.41 -8.91
C GLY A 33 5.91 19.92 -8.80
N GLU A 34 6.82 19.42 -9.64
CA GLU A 34 7.26 18.02 -9.57
C GLU A 34 7.97 17.69 -8.25
N LEU A 35 8.84 18.57 -7.77
CA LEU A 35 9.54 18.38 -6.50
C LEU A 35 8.58 18.41 -5.31
N LEU A 36 7.62 19.33 -5.30
CA LEU A 36 6.57 19.36 -4.28
C LEU A 36 5.74 18.08 -4.32
N TYR A 37 5.31 17.63 -5.51
CA TYR A 37 4.58 16.39 -5.65
C TYR A 37 5.35 15.19 -5.09
N GLN A 38 6.62 15.02 -5.47
CA GLN A 38 7.45 13.92 -4.99
C GLN A 38 7.67 13.98 -3.47
N PHE A 39 7.95 15.18 -2.95
CA PHE A 39 8.18 15.39 -1.52
C PHE A 39 6.92 15.11 -0.69
N LEU A 40 5.78 15.71 -1.05
CA LEU A 40 4.52 15.51 -0.33
C LEU A 40 4.06 14.04 -0.42
N THR A 41 4.24 13.41 -1.58
CA THR A 41 3.94 11.97 -1.76
C THR A 41 4.81 11.08 -0.87
N TYR A 42 6.08 11.43 -0.70
CA TYR A 42 6.96 10.75 0.25
C TYR A 42 6.52 11.01 1.69
N ALA A 43 6.17 12.25 2.02
CA ALA A 43 5.78 12.64 3.37
C ALA A 43 4.55 11.86 3.85
N VAL A 44 3.49 11.82 3.05
CA VAL A 44 2.28 11.03 3.34
C VAL A 44 2.57 9.52 3.39
N LYS A 45 3.47 9.01 2.53
CA LYS A 45 3.82 7.58 2.53
C LYS A 45 4.52 7.16 3.83
N VAL A 46 5.32 8.04 4.41
CA VAL A 46 6.14 7.74 5.59
C VAL A 46 5.43 8.10 6.88
N ASN A 47 4.42 8.98 6.84
CA ASN A 47 3.73 9.47 8.03
C ASN A 47 2.23 9.60 7.78
N ASP A 48 1.45 8.71 8.40
CA ASP A 48 -0.01 8.66 8.29
C ASP A 48 -0.70 9.88 8.94
N ASN A 49 0.01 10.70 9.73
CA ASN A 49 -0.53 11.92 10.37
C ASN A 49 -0.36 13.19 9.50
N ILE A 50 0.01 13.04 8.23
CA ILE A 50 0.05 14.14 7.26
C ILE A 50 -1.20 14.02 6.40
N ASP A 51 -2.19 14.84 6.72
CA ASP A 51 -3.47 14.95 6.03
C ASP A 51 -3.54 16.22 5.17
N ASP A 52 -4.66 16.35 4.44
CA ASP A 52 -4.89 17.47 3.53
C ASP A 52 -4.84 18.83 4.23
N GLU A 53 -5.28 18.93 5.49
CA GLU A 53 -5.24 20.17 6.26
C GLU A 53 -3.81 20.62 6.57
N VAL A 54 -2.95 19.69 6.97
CA VAL A 54 -1.52 19.96 7.24
C VAL A 54 -0.80 20.40 5.97
N ILE A 55 -1.15 19.82 4.82
CA ILE A 55 -0.54 20.16 3.53
C ILE A 55 -1.03 21.51 3.04
N GLN A 56 -2.35 21.78 3.13
CA GLN A 56 -2.92 23.07 2.76
C GLN A 56 -2.32 24.22 3.56
N SER A 57 -2.27 24.08 4.89
CA SER A 57 -1.68 25.09 5.78
C SER A 57 -0.17 25.29 5.52
N SER A 58 0.54 24.27 5.04
CA SER A 58 1.96 24.37 4.67
C SER A 58 2.19 25.07 3.33
N LEU A 59 1.19 25.11 2.44
CA LEU A 59 1.27 25.78 1.14
C LEU A 59 0.72 27.21 1.18
N ASP A 60 -0.18 27.50 2.12
CA ASP A 60 -0.85 28.78 2.27
C ASP A 60 0.10 29.96 2.44
N GLY A 61 -0.02 30.95 1.55
CA GLY A 61 0.81 32.16 1.55
C GLY A 61 2.29 31.92 1.21
N ILE A 62 2.69 30.68 0.92
CA ILE A 62 4.06 30.29 0.57
C ILE A 62 4.19 29.98 -0.92
N CYS A 63 3.20 29.26 -1.46
CA CYS A 63 3.22 28.84 -2.85
C CYS A 63 2.21 29.63 -3.67
N GLU A 64 2.69 30.44 -4.63
CA GLU A 64 1.83 31.21 -5.54
C GLU A 64 0.95 30.32 -6.42
N TYR A 65 1.41 29.09 -6.69
CA TYR A 65 0.72 28.12 -7.54
C TYR A 65 0.02 27.03 -6.74
N LYS A 66 -0.33 27.31 -5.47
CA LYS A 66 -0.99 26.36 -4.56
C LYS A 66 -2.15 25.63 -5.24
N GLU A 67 -3.07 26.36 -5.86
CA GLU A 67 -4.28 25.77 -6.47
C GLU A 67 -3.95 24.70 -7.52
N GLU A 68 -3.06 25.01 -8.47
CA GLU A 68 -2.66 24.09 -9.54
C GLU A 68 -1.91 22.86 -9.01
N ILE A 69 -1.04 23.06 -8.02
CA ILE A 69 -0.32 21.99 -7.34
C ILE A 69 -1.30 21.12 -6.56
N MET A 70 -2.21 21.72 -5.79
CA MET A 70 -3.20 21.01 -4.98
C MET A 70 -4.13 20.17 -5.85
N THR A 71 -4.64 20.69 -6.97
CA THR A 71 -5.46 19.89 -7.89
C THR A 71 -4.71 18.65 -8.38
N THR A 72 -3.48 18.83 -8.87
CA THR A 72 -2.67 17.72 -9.40
C THR A 72 -2.28 16.71 -8.32
N VAL A 73 -1.97 17.20 -7.12
CA VAL A 73 -1.56 16.38 -5.97
C VAL A 73 -2.74 15.57 -5.44
N ILE A 74 -3.91 16.20 -5.24
CA ILE A 74 -5.14 15.56 -4.76
C ILE A 74 -5.56 14.46 -5.74
N GLU A 75 -5.69 14.76 -7.03
CA GLU A 75 -6.14 13.77 -8.04
C GLU A 75 -5.25 12.51 -8.04
N LYS A 76 -3.93 12.70 -7.98
CA LYS A 76 -2.98 11.58 -7.96
C LYS A 76 -3.02 10.82 -6.64
N TRP A 77 -3.34 11.47 -5.52
CA TRP A 77 -3.48 10.82 -4.23
C TRP A 77 -4.77 10.04 -4.10
N GLU A 78 -5.90 10.59 -4.53
CA GLU A 78 -7.17 9.88 -4.61
C GLU A 78 -7.02 8.64 -5.48
N ALA A 79 -6.46 8.77 -6.68
CA ALA A 79 -6.22 7.63 -7.57
C ALA A 79 -5.33 6.55 -6.92
N ARG A 80 -4.31 6.96 -6.17
CA ARG A 80 -3.43 6.02 -5.44
C ARG A 80 -4.12 5.39 -4.24
N GLY A 81 -4.92 6.16 -3.51
CA GLY A 81 -5.70 5.71 -2.37
C GLY A 81 -6.71 4.65 -2.81
N GLU A 82 -7.44 4.94 -3.89
CA GLU A 82 -8.38 4.02 -4.53
C GLU A 82 -7.67 2.74 -4.98
N ALA A 83 -6.58 2.84 -5.75
CA ALA A 83 -5.84 1.66 -6.21
C ALA A 83 -5.32 0.78 -5.05
N ARG A 84 -4.88 1.39 -3.94
CA ARG A 84 -4.47 0.66 -2.73
C ARG A 84 -5.66 0.03 -2.02
N GLY A 85 -6.76 0.76 -1.92
CA GLY A 85 -8.00 0.29 -1.31
C GLY A 85 -8.57 -0.91 -2.07
N GLU A 86 -8.61 -0.81 -3.39
CA GLU A 86 -9.03 -1.87 -4.30
C GLU A 86 -8.13 -3.10 -4.17
N ALA A 87 -6.81 -2.96 -4.24
CA ALA A 87 -5.87 -4.08 -4.07
C ALA A 87 -6.03 -4.79 -2.71
N ARG A 88 -6.16 -4.01 -1.62
CA ARG A 88 -6.41 -4.57 -0.27
C ARG A 88 -7.77 -5.26 -0.19
N GLY A 89 -8.79 -4.69 -0.82
CA GLY A 89 -10.15 -5.22 -0.87
C GLY A 89 -10.20 -6.54 -1.62
N ILE A 90 -9.52 -6.63 -2.77
CA ILE A 90 -9.41 -7.87 -3.57
C ILE A 90 -8.72 -8.97 -2.76
N LEU A 91 -7.55 -8.69 -2.16
CA LEU A 91 -6.83 -9.68 -1.34
C LEU A 91 -7.68 -10.18 -0.17
N LYS A 92 -8.32 -9.27 0.57
CA LYS A 92 -9.21 -9.63 1.69
C LYS A 92 -10.40 -10.46 1.21
N GLY A 93 -10.98 -10.11 0.06
CA GLY A 93 -12.07 -10.84 -0.57
C GLY A 93 -11.66 -12.26 -0.99
N GLN A 94 -10.51 -12.40 -1.64
CA GLN A 94 -9.94 -13.69 -2.04
C GLN A 94 -9.65 -14.58 -0.83
N SER A 95 -9.00 -14.03 0.20
CA SER A 95 -8.70 -14.72 1.47
C SER A 95 -9.98 -15.23 2.15
N GLN A 96 -11.01 -14.40 2.26
CA GLN A 96 -12.29 -14.78 2.87
C GLN A 96 -13.09 -15.77 2.02
N PHE A 97 -13.03 -15.65 0.70
CA PHE A 97 -13.64 -16.61 -0.21
C PHE A 97 -12.96 -17.98 -0.11
N LEU A 98 -11.63 -18.03 -0.12
CA LEU A 98 -10.85 -19.25 0.03
C LEU A 98 -11.12 -19.93 1.37
N TYR A 99 -11.16 -19.17 2.48
CA TYR A 99 -11.55 -19.69 3.79
C TYR A 99 -12.92 -20.41 3.70
N THR A 100 -13.91 -19.75 3.07
CA THR A 100 -15.27 -20.30 2.92
C THR A 100 -15.25 -21.60 2.11
N LEU A 101 -14.46 -21.67 1.04
CA LEU A 101 -14.35 -22.88 0.23
C LEU A 101 -13.71 -24.04 1.01
N ILE A 102 -12.62 -23.77 1.75
CA ILE A 102 -11.94 -24.77 2.58
C ILE A 102 -12.90 -25.26 3.68
N GLU A 103 -13.62 -24.34 4.33
CA GLU A 103 -14.61 -24.68 5.35
C GLU A 103 -15.73 -25.57 4.78
N ARG A 104 -16.22 -25.24 3.57
CA ARG A 104 -17.25 -26.02 2.89
C ARG A 104 -16.78 -27.42 2.49
N ARG A 105 -15.51 -27.57 2.08
CA ARG A 105 -14.97 -28.86 1.62
C ARG A 105 -14.56 -29.77 2.78
N PHE A 106 -13.93 -29.21 3.82
CA PHE A 106 -13.28 -29.99 4.89
C PHE A 106 -13.95 -29.84 6.26
N GLY A 107 -14.94 -28.97 6.40
CA GLY A 107 -15.57 -28.66 7.69
C GLY A 107 -14.78 -27.60 8.45
N SER A 108 -14.38 -27.89 9.69
CA SER A 108 -13.66 -26.89 10.50
C SER A 108 -12.28 -26.56 9.91
N VAL A 109 -12.01 -25.27 9.69
CA VAL A 109 -10.68 -24.79 9.28
C VAL A 109 -9.80 -24.61 10.52
N PRO A 110 -8.63 -25.27 10.61
CA PRO A 110 -7.69 -25.06 11.71
C PRO A 110 -7.20 -23.59 11.75
N THR A 111 -6.97 -23.05 12.95
CA THR A 111 -6.50 -21.67 13.13
C THR A 111 -5.19 -21.39 12.38
N GLU A 112 -4.26 -22.35 12.35
CA GLU A 112 -3.00 -22.25 11.59
C GLU A 112 -3.23 -22.01 10.08
N VAL A 113 -4.28 -22.62 9.52
CA VAL A 113 -4.66 -22.46 8.10
C VAL A 113 -5.32 -21.12 7.88
N GLN A 114 -6.17 -20.69 8.81
CA GLN A 114 -6.80 -19.37 8.78
C GLN A 114 -5.76 -18.24 8.80
N ASP A 115 -4.78 -18.32 9.69
CA ASP A 115 -3.71 -17.32 9.80
C ASP A 115 -2.88 -17.27 8.51
N ARG A 116 -2.52 -18.43 7.94
CA ARG A 116 -1.81 -18.51 6.65
C ARG A 116 -2.60 -17.92 5.49
N ILE A 117 -3.93 -18.08 5.45
CA ILE A 117 -4.78 -17.49 4.40
C ILE A 117 -4.92 -15.98 4.61
N HIS A 118 -4.88 -15.49 5.85
CA HIS A 118 -4.97 -14.07 6.14
C HIS A 118 -3.69 -13.30 5.81
N GLU A 119 -2.53 -13.92 6.03
CA GLU A 119 -1.21 -13.33 5.79
C GLU A 119 -0.66 -13.61 4.38
N ALA A 120 -1.35 -14.44 3.60
CA ALA A 120 -0.93 -14.83 2.25
C ALA A 120 -0.87 -13.65 1.28
N THR A 121 0.14 -13.71 0.40
CA THR A 121 0.23 -12.86 -0.78
C THR A 121 -0.78 -13.27 -1.86
N GLU A 122 -0.97 -12.43 -2.88
CA GLU A 122 -1.88 -12.72 -4.00
C GLU A 122 -1.53 -14.05 -4.71
N ASP A 123 -0.24 -14.26 -4.98
CA ASP A 123 0.25 -15.48 -5.63
C ASP A 123 0.01 -16.73 -4.77
N GLU A 124 0.15 -16.60 -3.46
CA GLU A 124 -0.12 -17.70 -2.52
C GLU A 124 -1.62 -18.01 -2.45
N LEU A 125 -2.49 -17.00 -2.40
CA LEU A 125 -3.94 -17.18 -2.43
C LEU A 125 -4.40 -17.85 -3.73
N ALA A 126 -3.84 -17.42 -4.87
CA ALA A 126 -4.10 -18.04 -6.17
C ALA A 126 -3.69 -19.51 -6.20
N ARG A 127 -2.49 -19.83 -5.67
CA ARG A 127 -2.03 -21.22 -5.55
C ARG A 127 -2.95 -22.04 -4.65
N TYR A 128 -3.31 -21.53 -3.46
CA TYR A 128 -4.20 -22.22 -2.54
C TYR A 128 -5.58 -22.48 -3.17
N ALA A 129 -6.09 -21.55 -3.98
CA ALA A 129 -7.34 -21.72 -4.71
C ALA A 129 -7.28 -22.88 -5.73
N VAL A 130 -6.10 -23.21 -6.26
CA VAL A 130 -5.91 -24.38 -7.12
C VAL A 130 -5.70 -25.64 -6.28
N ASN A 131 -4.88 -25.58 -5.23
CA ASN A 131 -4.60 -26.70 -4.34
C ASN A 131 -5.87 -27.28 -3.69
N ILE A 132 -6.93 -26.48 -3.56
CA ILE A 132 -8.24 -26.94 -3.07
C ILE A 132 -8.88 -28.01 -3.96
N PHE A 133 -8.39 -28.31 -5.16
CA PHE A 133 -8.92 -29.43 -5.94
C PHE A 133 -8.23 -30.75 -5.59
N ASP A 134 -6.94 -30.71 -5.29
CA ASP A 134 -6.12 -31.91 -5.09
C ASP A 134 -5.92 -32.28 -3.61
N ALA A 135 -5.94 -31.28 -2.72
CA ALA A 135 -5.70 -31.46 -1.30
C ALA A 135 -6.70 -32.44 -0.66
N GLN A 136 -6.23 -33.28 0.26
CA GLN A 136 -7.04 -34.20 1.07
C GLN A 136 -7.40 -33.61 2.44
N SER A 137 -6.82 -32.46 2.80
CA SER A 137 -7.13 -31.75 4.05
C SER A 137 -6.97 -30.24 3.92
N ALA A 138 -7.55 -29.48 4.86
CA ALA A 138 -7.39 -28.03 4.92
C ALA A 138 -5.92 -27.56 5.07
N ARG A 139 -5.08 -28.33 5.78
CA ARG A 139 -3.64 -28.02 5.90
C ARG A 139 -2.92 -28.17 4.56
N GLU A 140 -3.25 -29.24 3.84
CA GLU A 140 -2.60 -29.54 2.57
C GLU A 140 -2.87 -28.46 1.51
N VAL A 141 -4.04 -27.79 1.56
CA VAL A 141 -4.34 -26.65 0.67
C VAL A 141 -3.27 -25.56 0.74
N VAL A 142 -2.80 -25.25 1.94
CA VAL A 142 -1.81 -24.20 2.14
C VAL A 142 -0.37 -24.73 2.01
N GLU A 143 -0.14 -26.02 2.27
CA GLU A 143 1.19 -26.67 2.26
C GLU A 143 1.67 -27.13 0.90
N LEU A 144 0.76 -27.46 -0.04
CA LEU A 144 1.11 -27.84 -1.39
C LEU A 144 1.84 -26.66 -2.08
N SER A 145 3.17 -26.75 -2.11
CA SER A 145 3.99 -25.98 -3.04
C SER A 145 3.99 -26.69 -4.38
N GLU A 146 4.10 -25.95 -5.49
CA GLU A 146 4.45 -26.54 -6.78
C GLU A 146 5.78 -27.29 -6.60
N GLU A 147 5.72 -28.60 -6.39
CA GLU A 147 6.89 -29.44 -6.55
C GLU A 147 7.34 -29.27 -7.99
N THR A 148 8.58 -28.79 -8.15
CA THR A 148 9.33 -28.79 -9.39
C THR A 148 8.97 -30.01 -10.24
N THR A 149 8.24 -29.78 -11.33
CA THR A 149 8.25 -30.67 -12.50
C THR A 149 9.62 -30.51 -13.20
N ASN A 150 10.72 -30.74 -12.47
CA ASN A 150 12.03 -31.02 -13.03
C ASN A 150 12.13 -32.54 -13.17
N GLY A 151 11.56 -33.02 -14.26
CA GLY A 151 11.69 -34.39 -14.68
C GLY A 151 10.98 -34.57 -16.00
N HIS A 152 11.69 -34.35 -17.11
CA HIS A 152 11.82 -35.25 -18.26
C HIS A 152 12.35 -34.47 -19.48
N GLN A 153 13.68 -34.45 -19.66
CA GLN A 153 14.41 -35.13 -20.75
C GLN A 153 15.90 -34.80 -20.72
#